data_AF-A5BJI8-F1
#
_entry.id   AF-A5BJI8-F1
#
_cell.length_a   1.000
_cell.length_b   1.000
_cell.length_c   1.000
_cell.angle_alpha   90.00
_cell.angle_beta   90.00
_cell.angle_gamma   90.00
#
_symmetry.space_group_name_H-M   'P 1'
#
loop_
_entity.id
_entity.type
_entity.pdbx_description
1 polymer ?
#
loop_
_entity_poly.entity_id
_entity_poly.type
_entity_poly.pdbx_seq_one_letter_code
_entity_poly.pdbx_strand_id
1 'polypeptide(L)'
;MASSSSSGLTFKLHPLVIVNISDHYTRVKSQTQPPHLSSNGGEGAAAAASPPPPPPRVFGCVIGVQRGRTVEIFNSFELLYDPSTHSLDRSFLEKKQELC
;
A
#
# COMPACT_ATOMS: atom_id res chain seq x y z
N MET A 1 -11.71 11.52 16.97
CA MET A 1 -10.39 10.88 17.07
C MET A 1 -9.87 11.11 18.47
N ALA A 2 -9.53 10.07 19.21
CA ALA A 2 -8.91 10.25 20.53
C ALA A 2 -7.53 10.89 20.33
N SER A 3 -7.29 12.02 20.98
CA SER A 3 -5.98 12.70 20.97
C SER A 3 -5.01 11.83 21.74
N SER A 4 -4.26 10.99 21.03
CA SER A 4 -3.21 10.17 21.63
C SER A 4 -2.17 11.08 22.26
N SER A 5 -1.85 10.84 23.53
CA SER A 5 -0.70 11.42 24.22
C SER A 5 0.50 11.46 23.26
N SER A 6 1.07 12.63 23.04
CA SER A 6 2.28 12.75 22.22
C SER A 6 3.41 12.02 22.95
N SER A 7 3.55 10.72 22.69
CA SER A 7 4.75 9.99 23.10
C SER A 7 5.91 10.75 22.48
N GLY A 8 6.92 11.11 23.28
CA GLY A 8 8.07 11.92 22.86
C GLY A 8 9.01 11.16 21.93
N LEU A 9 8.46 10.40 20.98
CA LEU A 9 9.15 9.63 19.97
C LEU A 9 9.44 10.54 18.77
N THR A 10 10.65 10.43 18.24
CA THR A 10 11.07 11.08 17.00
C THR A 10 11.07 10.04 15.89
N PHE A 11 10.32 10.28 14.81
CA PHE A 11 10.31 9.39 13.65
C PHE A 11 11.20 9.96 12.55
N LYS A 12 12.12 9.13 12.05
CA LYS A 12 12.86 9.40 10.82
C LYS A 12 12.35 8.45 9.75
N LEU A 13 11.90 8.99 8.64
CA LEU A 13 11.39 8.21 7.51
C LEU A 13 12.38 8.32 6.35
N HIS A 14 12.93 7.19 5.92
CA HIS A 14 13.80 7.13 4.77
C HIS A 14 12.97 7.30 3.47
N PRO A 15 13.42 8.12 2.50
CA PRO A 15 12.68 8.36 1.25
C PRO A 15 12.32 7.08 0.48
N LEU A 16 13.17 6.05 0.57
CA LEU A 16 12.92 4.73 -0.04
C LEU A 16 11.56 4.15 0.36
N VAL A 17 11.13 4.33 1.60
CA VAL A 17 9.85 3.80 2.09
C VAL A 17 8.67 4.43 1.35
N ILE A 18 8.75 5.75 1.13
CA ILE A 18 7.71 6.50 0.40
C ILE A 18 7.67 6.02 -1.06
N VAL A 19 8.83 5.84 -1.67
CA VAL A 19 8.94 5.35 -3.05
C VAL A 19 8.36 3.95 -3.18
N ASN A 20 8.72 3.03 -2.28
CA ASN A 20 8.22 1.65 -2.29
C ASN A 20 6.70 1.59 -2.16
N ILE A 21 6.12 2.35 -1.24
CA ILE A 21 4.66 2.40 -1.04
C ILE A 21 3.95 3.00 -2.26
N SER A 22 4.52 4.07 -2.83
CA SER A 22 3.96 4.74 -4.00
C SER A 22 4.00 3.84 -5.24
N ASP A 23 5.10 3.12 -5.43
CA ASP A 23 5.27 2.14 -6.50
C ASP A 23 4.27 0.98 -6.34
N HIS A 24 4.17 0.38 -5.14
CA HIS A 24 3.19 -0.68 -4.87
C HIS A 24 1.76 -0.24 -5.21
N TYR A 25 1.34 0.94 -4.73
CA TYR A 25 0.03 1.49 -5.06
C TYR A 25 -0.17 1.65 -6.56
N THR A 26 0.82 2.20 -7.26
CA THR A 26 0.74 2.47 -8.70
C THR A 26 0.65 1.19 -9.51
N ARG A 27 1.43 0.15 -9.15
CA ARG A 27 1.37 -1.17 -9.80
C ARG A 27 0.01 -1.82 -9.60
N VAL A 28 -0.52 -1.85 -8.37
CA VAL A 28 -1.86 -2.41 -8.10
C VAL A 28 -2.94 -1.65 -8.85
N LYS A 29 -2.84 -0.31 -8.92
CA LYS A 29 -3.76 0.52 -9.70
C LYS A 29 -3.71 0.22 -11.19
N SER A 30 -2.53 0.03 -11.77
CA SER A 30 -2.41 -0.35 -13.19
C SER A 30 -2.94 -1.75 -13.50
N GLN A 31 -2.79 -2.70 -12.57
CA GLN A 31 -3.24 -4.09 -12.75
C GLN A 31 -4.76 -4.25 -12.57
N THR A 32 -5.36 -3.42 -11.72
CA THR A 32 -6.81 -3.45 -11.45
C THR A 32 -7.62 -2.64 -12.44
N GLN A 33 -6.98 -1.79 -13.25
CA GLN A 33 -7.66 -1.13 -14.35
C GLN A 33 -7.96 -2.18 -15.44
N PRO A 34 -9.22 -2.36 -15.87
CA PRO A 34 -9.52 -3.23 -16.99
C PRO A 34 -8.70 -2.80 -18.21
N PRO A 35 -8.28 -3.72 -19.09
CA PRO A 35 -7.67 -3.34 -20.35
C PRO A 35 -8.71 -2.49 -21.08
N HIS A 36 -8.51 -1.17 -21.08
CA HIS A 36 -9.11 -0.34 -22.10
C HIS A 36 -8.62 -0.95 -23.40
N LEU A 37 -9.53 -1.58 -24.15
CA LEU A 37 -9.26 -1.92 -25.54
C LEU A 37 -8.57 -0.71 -26.15
N SER A 38 -7.43 -0.94 -26.79
CA SER A 38 -6.79 0.04 -27.66
C SER A 38 -7.81 0.40 -28.75
N SER A 39 -8.68 1.36 -28.47
CA SER A 39 -9.63 1.90 -29.43
C SER A 39 -8.84 2.82 -30.34
N ASN A 40 -8.38 2.26 -31.47
CA ASN A 40 -8.24 3.05 -32.68
C ASN A 40 -9.53 3.85 -32.89
N GLY A 41 -9.38 5.13 -33.25
CA GLY A 41 -10.44 6.14 -33.26
C GLY A 41 -11.77 5.66 -33.86
N GLY A 42 -12.85 5.96 -33.14
CA GLY A 42 -14.22 5.73 -33.57
C GLY A 42 -15.19 6.35 -32.56
N GLU A 43 -16.06 7.20 -33.06
CA GLU A 43 -16.88 8.17 -32.34
C GLU A 43 -18.08 7.53 -31.61
N GLY A 44 -18.48 8.13 -30.49
CA GLY A 44 -19.87 8.20 -30.02
C GLY A 44 -20.57 6.93 -29.55
N ALA A 45 -20.68 6.75 -28.22
CA ALA A 45 -21.92 6.30 -27.57
C ALA A 45 -21.82 6.51 -26.05
N ALA A 46 -22.71 7.33 -25.51
CA ALA A 46 -22.86 7.57 -24.08
C ALA A 46 -23.26 6.27 -23.36
N ALA A 47 -22.30 5.57 -22.79
CA ALA A 47 -22.56 4.50 -21.84
C ALA A 47 -22.86 5.12 -20.47
N ALA A 48 -24.05 4.81 -19.94
CA ALA A 48 -24.50 5.24 -18.62
C ALA A 48 -23.39 5.03 -17.58
N ALA A 49 -22.93 6.14 -16.99
CA ALA A 49 -21.77 6.16 -16.10
C ALA A 49 -22.08 5.40 -14.81
N SER A 50 -21.71 4.12 -14.73
CA SER A 50 -21.45 3.48 -13.45
C SER A 50 -20.39 4.30 -12.72
N PRO A 51 -20.52 4.50 -11.39
CA PRO A 51 -19.50 5.22 -10.64
C PRO A 51 -18.14 4.57 -10.87
N PRO A 52 -17.06 5.36 -11.01
CA PRO A 52 -15.73 4.80 -11.19
C PRO A 52 -15.44 3.82 -10.04
N PRO A 53 -14.77 2.69 -10.33
CA PRO A 53 -14.43 1.73 -9.29
C PRO A 53 -13.63 2.44 -8.20
N PRO A 54 -13.84 2.08 -6.91
CA PRO A 54 -13.11 2.70 -5.82
C PRO A 54 -11.60 2.51 -6.05
N PRO A 55 -10.77 3.51 -5.67
CA PRO A 55 -9.34 3.38 -5.81
C PRO A 55 -8.85 2.15 -5.04
N PRO A 56 -7.88 1.40 -5.59
CA PRO A 56 -7.39 0.19 -4.94
C PRO A 56 -6.78 0.51 -3.58
N ARG A 57 -6.88 -0.44 -2.66
CA ARG A 57 -6.20 -0.39 -1.37
C ARG A 57 -5.04 -1.36 -1.38
N VAL A 58 -3.90 -0.91 -0.88
CA VAL A 58 -2.70 -1.73 -0.72
C VAL A 58 -2.36 -1.90 0.75
N PHE A 59 -1.75 -3.03 1.09
CA PHE A 59 -1.35 -3.37 2.46
C PHE A 59 0.13 -3.72 2.49
N GLY A 60 0.76 -3.48 3.63
CA GLY A 60 2.19 -3.71 3.82
C GLY A 60 2.64 -3.38 5.22
N CYS A 61 3.92 -3.63 5.48
CA CYS A 61 4.59 -3.36 6.73
C CYS A 61 5.81 -2.49 6.52
N VAL A 62 6.15 -1.68 7.52
CA VAL A 62 7.38 -0.89 7.56
C VAL A 62 8.39 -1.57 8.48
N ILE A 63 9.67 -1.50 8.11
CA ILE A 63 10.79 -2.05 8.86
C ILE A 63 11.68 -0.87 9.28
N GLY A 64 12.11 -0.92 10.53
CA GLY A 64 12.92 0.11 11.12
C GLY A 64 13.67 -0.37 12.35
N VAL A 65 14.51 0.51 12.87
CA VAL A 65 15.18 0.33 14.17
C VAL A 65 14.73 1.40 15.12
N GLN A 66 14.53 1.03 16.38
CA GLN A 66 14.29 1.98 17.46
C GLN A 66 15.55 2.13 18.30
N ARG A 67 16.03 3.37 18.44
CA ARG A 67 17.15 3.76 19.31
C ARG A 67 16.64 4.77 20.34
N GLY A 68 16.38 4.28 21.55
CA GLY A 68 15.77 5.10 22.61
C GLY A 68 14.38 5.57 22.19
N ARG A 69 14.22 6.90 22.05
CA ARG A 69 12.97 7.52 21.59
C ARG A 69 12.95 7.79 20.08
N THR A 70 14.01 7.47 19.35
CA THR A 70 14.05 7.68 17.90
C THR A 70 13.71 6.38 17.19
N VAL A 71 12.73 6.42 16.29
CA VAL A 71 12.36 5.32 15.40
C VAL A 71 12.81 5.69 13.99
N GLU A 72 13.70 4.89 13.42
CA GLU A 72 14.21 5.09 12.06
C GLU A 72 13.59 4.03 11.15
N ILE A 73 12.69 4.47 10.27
CA ILE A 73 11.99 3.61 9.31
C ILE A 73 12.75 3.69 7.99
N PHE A 74 13.36 2.58 7.58
CA PHE A 74 14.26 2.56 6.42
C PHE A 74 13.81 1.64 5.29
N ASN A 75 12.89 0.71 5.54
CA ASN A 75 12.37 -0.19 4.51
C ASN A 75 10.87 -0.47 4.71
N SER A 76 10.26 -1.08 3.70
CA SER A 76 8.88 -1.54 3.73
C SER A 76 8.71 -2.73 2.79
N PHE A 77 7.73 -3.58 3.07
CA PHE A 77 7.35 -4.68 2.20
C PHE A 77 5.84 -4.79 2.10
N GLU A 78 5.41 -5.45 1.03
CA GLU A 78 4.01 -5.60 0.65
C GLU A 78 3.43 -6.84 1.34
N LEU A 79 2.17 -6.75 1.74
CA LEU A 79 1.44 -7.87 2.34
C LEU A 79 0.19 -8.14 1.52
N LEU A 80 -0.07 -9.43 1.27
CA LEU A 80 -1.31 -9.87 0.67
C LEU A 80 -2.43 -9.79 1.70
N TYR A 81 -3.54 -9.21 1.25
CA TYR A 81 -4.78 -9.13 2.01
C TYR A 81 -5.79 -10.11 1.43
N ASP A 82 -6.32 -10.97 2.28
CA ASP A 82 -7.41 -11.86 1.93
C ASP A 82 -8.75 -11.19 2.30
N PRO A 83 -9.57 -10.77 1.31
CA PRO A 83 -10.84 -10.13 1.56
C PRO A 83 -11.89 -11.08 2.15
N SER A 84 -11.72 -12.40 2.03
CA SER A 84 -12.68 -13.38 2.54
C SER A 84 -12.56 -13.57 4.05
N THR A 85 -11.33 -13.57 4.56
CA THR A 85 -11.02 -13.73 5.99
C THR A 85 -10.73 -12.40 6.68
N HIS A 86 -10.72 -11.29 5.92
CA HIS A 86 -10.27 -9.97 6.37
C HIS A 86 -8.90 -9.99 7.05
N SER A 87 -7.99 -10.85 6.58
CA SER A 87 -6.70 -11.09 7.21
C SER A 87 -5.53 -10.78 6.29
N LEU A 88 -4.36 -10.55 6.89
CA LEU A 88 -3.09 -10.44 6.17
C LEU A 88 -2.34 -11.77 6.28
N ASP A 89 -1.56 -12.12 5.26
CA ASP A 89 -0.75 -13.33 5.25
C ASP A 89 0.28 -13.33 6.40
N ARG A 90 -0.11 -13.98 7.49
CA ARG A 90 0.68 -14.07 8.73
C ARG A 90 1.91 -14.95 8.54
N SER A 91 1.80 -16.04 7.80
CA SER A 91 2.92 -16.95 7.56
C SER A 91 4.02 -16.26 6.76
N PHE A 92 3.65 -15.44 5.77
CA PHE A 92 4.60 -14.61 5.05
C PHE A 92 5.23 -13.54 5.95
N LEU A 93 4.44 -12.89 6.82
CA LEU A 93 4.95 -11.91 7.77
C LEU A 93 6.00 -12.51 8.71
N GLU A 94 5.72 -13.68 9.28
CA GLU A 94 6.65 -14.40 10.17
C GLU A 94 7.95 -14.77 9.44
N LYS A 95 7.85 -15.31 8.21
CA LYS A 95 9.03 -15.60 7.39
C LYS A 95 9.85 -14.36 7.05
N LYS A 96 9.21 -13.22 6.82
CA LYS A 96 9.90 -11.95 6.57
C LYS A 96 10.58 -11.41 7.82
N GLN A 97 10.00 -11.62 9.00
CA GLN A 97 10.59 -11.24 10.27
C GLN A 97 11.88 -12.01 10.57
N GLU A 98 11.97 -13.29 10.21
CA GLU A 98 13.19 -14.10 10.37
C GLU A 98 14.36 -13.63 9.47
N LEU A 99 14.06 -12.91 8.39
CA LEU A 99 15.04 -12.44 7.41
C LEU A 99 15.53 -11.00 7.67
N CYS A 100 15.00 -10.32 8.69
CA CYS A 100 15.34 -8.95 9.07
C CYS A 100 16.19 -8.93 10.34
#